data_AF-A0A7Y0CIC5-F1
#
_entry.id   AF-A0A7Y0CIC5-F1
#
_cell.length_a   1.000
_cell.length_b   1.000
_cell.length_c   1.000
_cell.angle_alpha   90.00
_cell.angle_beta   90.00
_cell.angle_gamma   90.00
#
_symmetry.space_group_name_H-M   'P 1'
#
loop_
_entity.id
_entity.type
_entity.pdbx_description
1 polymer ?
#
loop_
_entity_poly.entity_id
_entity_poly.type
_entity_poly.pdbx_seq_one_letter_code
_entity_poly.pdbx_strand_id
1 'polypeptide(L)' 'MIIDCDSCTVRGAACADCVVTFLTVRVRAGAAGPPAPAAFDLDVAERGAIGVLAASGLVPPLRLERAGQGARAATG' A
#
# COMPACT_ATOMS: atom_id res chain seq x y z
N MET A 1 -22.48 -3.23 13.60
CA MET A 1 -22.72 -4.08 12.41
C MET A 1 -21.94 -5.36 12.59
N ILE A 2 -22.58 -6.52 12.45
CA ILE A 2 -21.95 -7.84 12.61
C ILE A 2 -21.98 -8.55 11.25
N ILE A 3 -20.83 -9.03 10.79
CA ILE A 3 -20.74 -9.79 9.54
C ILE A 3 -20.62 -11.26 9.92
N ASP A 4 -21.60 -12.06 9.52
CA ASP A 4 -21.58 -13.51 9.69
C ASP A 4 -21.14 -14.17 8.38
N CYS A 5 -19.86 -14.51 8.30
CA CYS A 5 -19.30 -15.15 7.12
C CYS A 5 -19.81 -16.59 6.94
N ASP A 6 -20.38 -17.24 7.95
CA ASP A 6 -20.80 -18.65 7.86
C ASP A 6 -22.16 -18.83 7.19
N SER A 7 -23.02 -17.81 7.18
CA SER A 7 -24.28 -17.77 6.43
C SER A 7 -24.19 -17.08 5.06
N CYS A 8 -23.01 -16.65 4.63
CA CYS A 8 -22.82 -15.95 3.36
C CYS A 8 -23.04 -16.89 2.15
N THR A 9 -23.99 -16.55 1.28
CA THR A 9 -24.43 -17.40 0.16
C THR A 9 -23.40 -17.55 -0.97
N VAL A 10 -22.40 -16.65 -1.02
CA VAL A 10 -21.29 -16.67 -2.00
C VAL A 10 -19.94 -17.00 -1.33
N ARG A 11 -19.96 -17.45 -0.07
CA ARG A 11 -18.77 -17.83 0.69
C ARG A 11 -17.95 -18.88 -0.08
N GLY A 12 -16.64 -18.72 -0.06
CA GLY A 12 -15.70 -19.51 -0.85
C GLY A 12 -15.54 -18.95 -2.26
N ALA A 13 -16.61 -18.91 -3.05
CA ALA A 13 -16.55 -18.51 -4.45
C ALA A 13 -16.09 -17.06 -4.67
N ALA A 14 -16.53 -16.12 -3.82
CA ALA A 14 -16.16 -14.70 -3.91
C ALA A 14 -15.19 -14.24 -2.81
N CYS A 15 -14.73 -15.13 -1.93
CA CYS A 15 -13.97 -14.72 -0.75
C CYS A 15 -12.61 -14.11 -1.08
N ALA A 16 -12.01 -14.42 -2.24
CA ALA A 16 -10.69 -13.92 -2.61
C ALA A 16 -10.67 -12.42 -3.00
N ASP A 17 -11.79 -11.85 -3.48
CA ASP A 17 -11.92 -10.42 -3.77
C ASP A 17 -12.70 -9.64 -2.70
N CYS A 18 -13.32 -10.35 -1.76
CA CYS A 18 -14.16 -9.74 -0.75
C CYS A 18 -13.33 -8.86 0.19
N VAL A 19 -13.73 -7.59 0.34
CA VAL A 19 -13.09 -6.62 1.24
C VAL A 19 -13.01 -7.14 2.69
N VAL A 20 -13.95 -7.98 3.13
CA VAL A 20 -13.95 -8.58 4.48
C VAL A 20 -12.74 -9.49 4.69
N THR A 21 -12.32 -10.24 3.66
CA THR A 21 -11.12 -11.07 3.72
C THR A 21 -9.86 -10.21 3.90
N PHE A 22 -9.72 -9.12 3.14
CA PHE A 22 -8.59 -8.20 3.29
C PHE A 22 -8.52 -7.52 4.65
N LEU A 23 -9.67 -7.28 5.29
CA LEU A 23 -9.74 -6.66 6.61
C LEU A 23 -9.51 -7.65 7.77
N THR A 24 -9.78 -8.94 7.58
CA THR A 24 -9.76 -9.95 8.65
C THR A 24 -8.57 -10.92 8.55
N VAL A 25 -8.14 -11.28 7.35
CA VAL A 25 -6.87 -11.96 7.13
C VAL A 25 -5.78 -10.93 7.34
N ARG A 26 -5.06 -11.05 8.45
CA ARG A 26 -3.90 -10.22 8.76
C ARG A 26 -2.87 -10.34 7.63
N VAL A 27 -2.88 -9.42 6.66
CA VAL A 27 -1.66 -9.09 5.93
C VAL A 27 -0.73 -8.52 7.00
N ARG A 28 0.19 -9.35 7.52
CA ARG A 28 1.15 -8.95 8.53
C ARG A 28 2.21 -8.04 7.91
N ALA A 29 1.81 -6.84 7.49
CA ALA A 29 2.68 -5.68 7.58
C ALA A 29 2.67 -5.25 9.06
N GLY A 30 3.56 -5.85 9.88
CA GLY A 30 3.74 -5.44 11.27
C GLY A 30 3.66 -6.53 12.34
N ALA A 31 4.17 -7.74 12.10
CA ALA A 31 4.42 -8.68 13.19
C ALA A 31 5.89 -8.94 13.47
N ALA A 32 6.30 -8.41 14.61
CA ALA A 32 7.33 -8.93 15.52
C ALA A 32 8.76 -9.00 14.98
N GLY A 33 9.33 -7.82 14.79
CA GLY A 33 10.76 -7.53 14.86
C GLY A 33 10.92 -6.05 14.55
N PRO A 34 11.87 -5.30 15.15
CA PRO A 34 12.21 -4.01 14.58
C PRO A 34 12.57 -4.29 13.12
N PRO A 35 11.89 -3.70 12.12
CA PRO A 35 12.44 -3.77 10.79
C PRO A 35 13.80 -3.11 10.93
N ALA A 36 14.88 -3.90 10.83
CA ALA A 36 16.14 -3.34 10.39
C ALA A 36 15.76 -2.51 9.16
N PRO A 37 16.12 -1.21 9.08
CA PRO A 37 15.86 -0.47 7.88
C PRO A 37 16.75 -1.12 6.81
N ALA A 38 16.23 -2.16 6.16
CA ALA A 38 16.38 -2.26 4.73
C ALA A 38 15.62 -1.03 4.23
N ALA A 39 16.31 0.11 4.27
CA ALA A 39 15.84 1.32 3.66
C ALA A 39 15.55 0.92 2.23
N PHE A 40 14.27 0.93 1.89
CA PHE A 40 13.82 0.66 0.54
C PHE A 40 14.29 1.86 -0.28
N ASP A 41 15.48 1.75 -0.86
CA ASP A 41 16.10 2.82 -1.64
C ASP A 41 15.61 2.69 -3.07
N LEU A 42 14.64 3.53 -3.42
CA LEU A 42 14.19 3.66 -4.79
C LEU A 42 15.15 4.57 -5.54
N ASP A 43 15.74 4.03 -6.61
CA ASP A 43 16.56 4.84 -7.49
C ASP A 43 15.70 5.89 -8.25
N VAL A 44 16.36 6.71 -9.06
CA VAL A 44 15.68 7.80 -9.78
C VAL A 44 14.71 7.25 -10.83
N ALA A 45 15.07 6.18 -11.52
CA ALA A 45 14.25 5.59 -12.57
C ALA A 45 13.00 4.94 -11.97
N GLU A 46 13.14 4.23 -10.86
CA GLU A 46 12.04 3.58 -10.15
C GLU A 46 11.05 4.62 -9.59
N ARG A 47 11.54 5.71 -9.00
CA ARG A 47 10.66 6.83 -8.56
C ARG A 47 9.92 7.47 -9.72
N GLY A 48 10.59 7.65 -10.86
CA GLY A 48 9.97 8.17 -12.07
C GLY A 48 8.86 7.25 -12.57
N ALA A 49 9.11 5.94 -12.61
CA ALA A 49 8.12 4.93 -13.00
C ALA A 49 6.89 4.98 -12.08
N ILE A 50 7.07 5.04 -10.76
CA ILE A 50 5.94 5.14 -9.81
C ILE A 50 5.18 6.46 -10.00
N GLY A 51 5.87 7.56 -10.31
CA GLY A 51 5.24 8.83 -10.65
C GLY A 51 4.31 8.74 -11.87
N VAL A 52 4.74 8.06 -12.93
CA VAL A 52 3.92 7.82 -14.14
C VAL A 52 2.67 7.00 -13.79
N LEU A 53 2.84 5.92 -13.04
CA LEU A 53 1.72 5.07 -12.62
C LEU A 53 0.72 5.81 -11.72
N ALA A 54 1.22 6.71 -10.86
CA ALA A 54 0.37 7.53 -10.00
C ALA A 54 -0.39 8.58 -10.81
N ALA A 55 0.26 9.23 -11.77
CA ALA A 55 -0.37 10.19 -12.67
C ALA A 55 -1.47 9.54 -13.53
N SER A 56 -1.33 8.26 -13.87
CA SER A 56 -2.36 7.49 -14.57
C SER A 56 -3.42 6.88 -13.64
N GLY A 57 -3.36 7.11 -12.33
CA GLY A 57 -4.34 6.62 -11.35
C GLY A 57 -4.24 5.12 -11.01
N LEU A 58 -3.14 4.47 -11.41
CA LEU A 58 -2.94 3.03 -11.18
C LEU A 58 -2.42 2.72 -9.78
N VAL A 59 -1.72 3.67 -9.16
CA VAL A 59 -1.22 3.55 -7.79
C VAL A 59 -1.36 4.87 -7.04
N PRO A 60 -1.40 4.86 -5.69
CA PRO A 60 -1.27 6.09 -4.93
C PRO A 60 0.12 6.74 -5.15
N PRO A 61 0.23 8.07 -5.11
CA PRO A 61 1.52 8.75 -5.24
C PRO A 61 2.47 8.38 -4.09
N LEU A 62 3.78 8.49 -4.34
CA LEU A 62 4.80 8.35 -3.30
C LEU A 62 4.55 9.39 -2.19
N ARG A 63 4.33 8.92 -0.97
CA ARG A 63 4.07 9.75 0.22
C ARG A 63 5.29 9.89 1.15
N LEU A 64 6.40 9.28 0.78
CA LEU A 64 7.65 9.36 1.55
C LEU A 64 8.37 10.66 1.19
N GLU A 65 8.36 11.65 2.08
CA GLU A 65 9.19 12.84 1.93
C GLU A 65 10.57 12.61 2.53
N ARG A 66 11.63 12.77 1.74
CA ARG A 66 13.00 12.76 2.26
C ARG A 66 13.21 14.04 3.05
N ALA A 67 13.73 13.94 4.27
CA ALA A 67 14.17 15.11 5.04
C ALA A 67 15.14 15.96 4.17
N GLY A 68 14.69 17.13 3.73
CA GLY A 68 15.46 18.08 2.91
C GLY A 68 15.07 18.23 1.42
N GLN A 69 14.13 17.43 0.87
CA GLN A 69 13.73 17.55 -0.55
C GLN A 69 12.54 18.49 -0.81
N GLY A 70 11.63 18.66 0.16
CA GLY A 70 10.47 19.55 0.03
C GLY A 70 10.83 21.02 -0.22
N ALA A 71 12.02 21.46 0.22
CA ALA A 71 12.49 22.83 0.03
C ALA A 71 12.99 23.16 -1.40
N ARG A 72 13.31 22.15 -2.23
CA ARG A 72 13.80 22.36 -3.61
C ARG A 72 12.71 22.27 -4.67
N ALA A 73 11.61 21.58 -4.39
CA ALA A 73 10.48 21.45 -5.33
C ALA A 73 9.54 22.68 -5.35
N ALA A 74 9.60 23.54 -4.33
CA ALA A 74 8.75 24.72 -4.22
C ALA A 74 9.28 25.98 -4.94
N THR A 75 10.43 25.90 -5.62
CA THR A 75 11.10 27.04 -6.28
C THR A 75 11.34 26.80 -7.78
N GLY A 76 10.67 25.82 -8.40
CA GLY A 76 10.80 25.48 -9.82
C GLY A 76 9.49 25.64 -10.57
#